data_AF-A0A1Y2K5B3-F1
#
_entry.id   AF-A0A1Y2K5B3-F1
#
_cell.length_a   1.000
_cell.length_b   1.000
_cell.length_c   1.000
_cell.angle_alpha   90.00
_cell.angle_beta   90.00
_cell.angle_gamma   90.00
#
_symmetry.space_group_name_H-M   'P 1'
#
loop_
_entity.id
_entity.type
_entity.pdbx_description
1 polymer ?
#
loop_
_entity_poly.entity_id
_entity_poly.type
_entity_poly.pdbx_seq_one_letter_code
_entity_poly.pdbx_strand_id
1 'polypeptide(L)'
;MNMPNIRAIRRIYAIFFFGLFLWLLWILDPQHMKGYETGLILELSPLTAIAGFFTSGTVYLGLAWALPIIFLTLFFGRFFCSWICPLGILNQFSSWLFNRRRPVDQYKNNAYRPIFRLKYYILAGLLILSAFGALQIGLLDPIALLTRSFTVSLYPAINQWGVGPYLNQPIFLGGALISALLIVLILANRFITRYWCRVLCPLGALLGVMSLRAPFRIRRDVDKCTDCNKCLANCQGGCDPHAEHRVSECHACMNCIEDCPEGALHYGLPESRTSAAKPFDINRRRLGEVAVASVVFYPMLKSAVSASTKPQHQTIRPPGSLPEEEFNARCIKCAACMRVCPTNVLQPALLGAGFEGLWTPILVNKIGWCEHHCVLCGQACPTGAIQRISVQEKVGEKPFEKPVKLGTAFFDHGRCLPWSMHTECVVCEEVCPTTPKAIWYKRVELLKRDGSVVKLKQPYMAPDLCIGCGICENKCPVEDYAAVRITSVGETRSKANQMLLKGKS
;
A
#
# COMPACT_ATOMS: atom_id res chain seq x y z
N MET A 1 32.17 -2.59 -26.64
CA MET A 1 31.85 -3.99 -26.28
C MET A 1 30.49 -4.36 -26.86
N ASN A 2 30.47 -5.10 -27.97
CA ASN A 2 29.25 -5.80 -28.39
C ASN A 2 29.09 -6.99 -27.43
N MET A 3 28.27 -6.84 -26.40
CA MET A 3 27.89 -7.95 -25.52
C MET A 3 26.72 -8.70 -26.18
N PRO A 4 26.94 -9.83 -26.87
CA PRO A 4 25.82 -10.71 -27.18
C PRO A 4 25.17 -11.15 -25.86
N ASN A 5 23.83 -11.15 -25.81
CA ASN A 5 22.98 -11.63 -24.70
C ASN A 5 22.57 -10.65 -23.57
N ILE A 6 22.57 -9.32 -23.76
CA ILE A 6 22.01 -8.37 -22.78
C ILE A 6 20.54 -8.66 -22.47
N ARG A 7 19.73 -9.05 -23.46
CA ARG A 7 18.33 -9.48 -23.27
C ARG A 7 18.22 -10.68 -22.33
N ALA A 8 19.10 -11.68 -22.47
CA ALA A 8 19.07 -12.87 -21.66
C ALA A 8 19.44 -12.55 -20.21
N ILE A 9 20.50 -11.77 -20.00
CA ILE A 9 20.91 -11.26 -18.68
C ILE A 9 19.73 -10.54 -18.01
N ARG A 10 19.11 -9.59 -18.70
CA ARG A 10 17.96 -8.86 -18.15
C ARG A 10 16.79 -9.78 -17.80
N ARG A 11 16.51 -10.82 -18.59
CA ARG A 11 15.44 -11.79 -18.29
C ARG A 11 15.77 -12.59 -17.03
N ILE A 12 17.02 -13.01 -16.84
CA ILE A 12 17.48 -13.70 -15.63
C ILE A 12 17.27 -12.81 -14.41
N TYR A 13 17.71 -11.55 -14.46
CA TYR A 13 17.50 -10.58 -13.39
C TYR A 13 16.01 -10.34 -13.10
N ALA A 14 15.18 -10.20 -14.14
CA ALA A 14 13.74 -10.01 -13.98
C ALA A 14 13.08 -11.21 -13.31
N ILE A 15 13.43 -12.45 -13.70
CA ILE A 15 12.92 -13.67 -13.07
C ILE A 15 13.36 -13.74 -11.61
N PHE A 16 14.63 -13.44 -11.33
CA PHE A 16 15.17 -13.43 -9.97
C PHE A 16 14.44 -12.43 -9.06
N PHE A 17 14.34 -11.15 -9.46
CA PHE A 17 13.69 -10.13 -8.62
C PHE A 17 12.18 -10.34 -8.48
N PHE A 18 11.51 -10.85 -9.52
CA PHE A 18 10.10 -11.22 -9.42
C PHE A 18 9.90 -12.43 -8.50
N GLY A 19 10.78 -13.43 -8.58
CA GLY A 19 10.81 -14.57 -7.65
C GLY A 19 11.06 -14.12 -6.21
N LEU A 20 12.02 -13.22 -5.99
CA LEU A 20 12.30 -12.62 -4.68
C LEU A 20 11.08 -11.86 -4.13
N PHE A 21 10.36 -11.13 -4.97
CA PHE A 21 9.11 -10.47 -4.59
C PHE A 21 8.05 -11.46 -4.13
N LEU A 22 7.81 -12.53 -4.90
CA LEU A 22 6.85 -13.58 -4.53
C LEU A 22 7.27 -14.30 -3.25
N TRP A 23 8.56 -14.56 -3.08
CA TRP A 23 9.11 -15.19 -1.88
C TRP A 23 8.95 -14.30 -0.64
N LEU A 24 9.25 -13.00 -0.74
CA LEU A 24 9.04 -12.05 0.36
C LEU A 24 7.55 -11.90 0.70
N LEU A 25 6.66 -11.90 -0.28
CA LEU A 25 5.22 -11.94 -0.01
C LEU A 25 4.80 -13.24 0.67
N TRP A 26 5.36 -14.38 0.27
CA TRP A 26 5.07 -15.67 0.89
C TRP A 26 5.55 -15.74 2.35
N ILE A 27 6.73 -15.18 2.66
CA ILE A 27 7.24 -15.05 4.04
C ILE A 27 6.44 -14.05 4.87
N LEU A 28 5.84 -13.05 4.23
CA LEU A 28 4.87 -12.13 4.82
C LEU A 28 3.55 -12.86 5.12
N ASP A 29 3.62 -13.90 5.92
CA ASP A 29 2.54 -14.77 6.37
C ASP A 29 2.69 -14.99 7.88
N PRO A 30 1.58 -15.06 8.65
CA PRO A 30 1.65 -15.28 10.10
C PRO A 30 2.48 -16.49 10.52
N GLN A 31 2.52 -17.57 9.72
CA GLN A 31 3.25 -18.80 10.07
C GLN A 31 4.76 -18.70 9.79
N HIS A 32 5.15 -17.87 8.84
CA HIS A 32 6.52 -17.82 8.30
C HIS A 32 7.31 -16.59 8.74
N MET A 33 6.67 -15.64 9.41
CA MET A 33 7.31 -14.42 9.92
C MET A 33 8.22 -14.73 11.13
N LYS A 34 9.38 -15.35 10.87
CA LYS A 34 10.43 -15.66 11.85
C LYS A 34 11.43 -14.51 12.03
N GLY A 35 10.94 -13.28 12.11
CA GLY A 35 11.78 -12.07 12.28
C GLY A 35 12.49 -11.58 11.01
N TYR A 36 12.08 -12.04 9.82
CA TYR A 36 12.59 -11.51 8.55
C TYR A 36 12.11 -10.07 8.29
N GLU A 37 12.97 -9.23 7.73
CA GLU A 37 12.66 -7.88 7.25
C GLU A 37 11.81 -7.93 5.95
N THR A 38 10.55 -8.32 6.10
CA THR A 38 9.57 -8.47 5.01
C THR A 38 9.19 -7.14 4.34
N GLY A 39 9.53 -6.01 4.97
CA GLY A 39 9.32 -4.65 4.45
C GLY A 39 10.29 -4.22 3.35
N LEU A 40 11.39 -4.96 3.12
CA LEU A 40 12.51 -4.51 2.29
C LEU A 40 12.10 -4.00 0.91
N ILE A 41 11.22 -4.71 0.20
CA ILE A 41 10.78 -4.28 -1.15
C ILE A 41 9.95 -2.98 -1.11
N LEU A 42 9.15 -2.77 -0.06
CA LEU A 42 8.37 -1.55 0.12
C LEU A 42 9.26 -0.38 0.54
N GLU A 43 10.30 -0.65 1.32
CA GLU A 43 11.30 0.31 1.79
C GLU A 43 12.22 0.81 0.66
N LEU A 44 12.38 0.02 -0.41
CA LEU A 44 13.15 0.39 -1.59
C LEU A 44 12.50 1.52 -2.43
N SER A 45 11.24 1.90 -2.22
CA SER A 45 10.59 2.90 -3.08
C SER A 45 11.09 4.33 -2.80
N PRO A 46 11.77 5.01 -3.75
CA PRO A 46 12.14 6.42 -3.58
C PRO A 46 10.94 7.35 -3.51
N LEU A 47 9.83 6.96 -4.14
CA LEU A 47 8.62 7.77 -4.16
C LEU A 47 8.02 7.87 -2.75
N THR A 48 7.95 6.75 -2.03
CA THR A 48 7.42 6.74 -0.65
C THR A 48 8.34 7.48 0.30
N ALA A 49 9.66 7.36 0.14
CA ALA A 49 10.65 8.08 0.94
C ALA A 49 10.53 9.60 0.79
N ILE A 50 10.50 10.10 -0.45
CA ILE A 50 10.38 11.53 -0.75
C ILE A 50 9.01 12.08 -0.31
N ALA A 51 7.94 11.34 -0.56
CA ALA A 51 6.61 11.72 -0.13
C ALA A 51 6.47 11.79 1.39
N GLY A 52 6.96 10.75 2.10
CA GLY A 52 6.96 10.73 3.56
C GLY A 52 7.73 11.91 4.15
N PHE A 53 8.86 12.28 3.56
CA PHE A 53 9.60 13.48 3.95
C PHE A 53 8.76 14.75 3.81
N PHE A 54 8.06 14.94 2.67
CA PHE A 54 7.19 16.10 2.46
C PHE A 54 6.01 16.17 3.43
N THR A 55 5.48 15.02 3.85
CA THR A 55 4.30 14.99 4.72
C THR A 55 4.66 15.14 6.21
N SER A 56 5.67 14.40 6.70
CA SER A 56 5.98 14.34 8.13
C SER A 56 7.26 15.07 8.55
N GLY A 57 8.02 15.66 7.61
CA GLY A 57 9.32 16.30 7.86
C GLY A 57 10.42 15.35 8.32
N THR A 58 10.08 14.08 8.54
CA THR A 58 10.93 13.01 9.05
C THR A 58 10.74 11.77 8.17
N VAL A 59 11.79 10.95 8.06
CA VAL A 59 11.78 9.72 7.26
C VAL A 59 12.12 8.55 8.17
N TYR A 60 11.31 7.50 8.11
CA TYR A 60 11.59 6.25 8.83
C TYR A 60 12.90 5.64 8.34
N LEU A 61 13.73 5.14 9.27
CA LEU A 61 15.08 4.66 8.95
C LEU A 61 15.10 3.58 7.86
N GLY A 62 14.10 2.69 7.82
CA GLY A 62 13.98 1.66 6.78
C GLY A 62 13.92 2.23 5.36
N LEU A 63 13.31 3.41 5.16
CA LEU A 63 13.22 4.05 3.85
C LEU A 63 14.59 4.57 3.34
N ALA A 64 15.65 4.51 4.15
CA ALA A 64 17.02 4.77 3.68
C ALA A 64 17.45 3.78 2.58
N TRP A 65 16.83 2.60 2.49
CA TRP A 65 17.04 1.65 1.39
C TRP A 65 16.67 2.20 0.01
N ALA A 66 15.91 3.29 -0.07
CA ALA A 66 15.68 4.00 -1.33
C ALA A 66 16.93 4.71 -1.87
N LEU A 67 17.92 5.05 -1.04
CA LEU A 67 19.11 5.82 -1.43
C LEU A 67 19.95 5.13 -2.51
N PRO A 68 20.25 3.81 -2.43
CA PRO A 68 20.88 3.09 -3.54
C PRO A 68 20.15 3.23 -4.87
N ILE A 69 18.81 3.15 -4.89
CA ILE A 69 18.03 3.28 -6.14
C ILE A 69 18.09 4.71 -6.66
N ILE A 70 18.02 5.71 -5.77
CA ILE A 70 18.19 7.13 -6.13
C ILE A 70 19.57 7.33 -6.76
N PHE A 71 20.63 6.91 -6.08
CA PHE A 71 22.00 7.03 -6.54
C PHE A 71 22.18 6.35 -7.90
N LEU A 72 21.85 5.07 -8.01
CA LEU A 72 21.99 4.34 -9.27
C LEU A 72 21.14 4.95 -10.40
N THR A 73 19.97 5.53 -10.10
CA THR A 73 19.15 6.21 -11.11
C THR A 73 19.78 7.50 -11.62
N LEU A 74 20.43 8.26 -10.74
CA LEU A 74 21.15 9.48 -11.11
C LEU A 74 22.36 9.19 -12.03
N PHE A 75 22.98 8.01 -11.91
CA PHE A 75 24.13 7.63 -12.74
C PHE A 75 23.77 6.84 -13.99
N PHE A 76 22.94 5.80 -13.85
CA PHE A 76 22.62 4.80 -14.88
C PHE A 76 21.28 5.04 -15.59
N GLY A 77 20.54 6.07 -15.17
CA GLY A 77 19.21 6.37 -15.68
C GLY A 77 18.14 5.46 -15.08
N ARG A 78 16.94 5.38 -15.69
CA ARG A 78 15.78 4.68 -15.13
C ARG A 78 15.83 3.15 -15.30
N PHE A 79 16.86 2.50 -14.77
CA PHE A 79 17.03 1.04 -14.86
C PHE A 79 16.02 0.27 -13.99
N PHE A 80 15.63 0.80 -12.82
CA PHE A 80 14.75 0.11 -11.87
C PHE A 80 13.47 -0.47 -12.52
N CYS A 81 12.84 0.28 -13.43
CA CYS A 81 11.57 -0.11 -14.07
C CYS A 81 11.67 -1.30 -15.04
N SER A 82 12.86 -1.69 -15.51
CA SER A 82 13.02 -2.87 -16.38
C SER A 82 13.82 -4.00 -15.76
N TRP A 83 14.54 -3.75 -14.67
CA TRP A 83 15.46 -4.73 -14.08
C TRP A 83 15.01 -5.25 -12.73
N ILE A 84 14.33 -4.42 -11.91
CA ILE A 84 14.02 -4.74 -10.51
C ILE A 84 12.50 -4.69 -10.24
N CYS A 85 11.80 -3.68 -10.76
CA CYS A 85 10.40 -3.42 -10.40
C CYS A 85 9.46 -4.59 -10.76
N PRO A 86 8.79 -5.23 -9.77
CA PRO A 86 7.96 -6.42 -10.01
C PRO A 86 6.74 -6.09 -10.89
N LEU A 87 6.11 -4.93 -10.69
CA LEU A 87 5.00 -4.50 -11.55
C LEU A 87 5.47 -4.18 -12.98
N GLY A 88 6.69 -3.68 -13.15
CA GLY A 88 7.29 -3.45 -14.47
C GLY A 88 7.53 -4.75 -15.24
N ILE A 89 8.02 -5.78 -14.53
CA ILE A 89 8.23 -7.14 -15.06
C ILE A 89 6.89 -7.77 -15.44
N LEU A 90 5.88 -7.67 -14.56
CA LEU A 90 4.52 -8.17 -14.84
C LEU A 90 3.91 -7.51 -16.09
N ASN A 91 4.06 -6.18 -16.23
CA ASN A 91 3.58 -5.47 -17.42
C ASN A 91 4.36 -5.83 -18.69
N GLN A 92 5.66 -6.13 -18.60
CA GLN A 92 6.43 -6.63 -19.73
C GLN A 92 5.94 -8.02 -20.16
N PHE A 93 5.75 -8.92 -19.21
CA PHE A 93 5.23 -10.26 -19.46
C PHE A 93 3.82 -10.22 -20.06
N SER A 94 2.94 -9.42 -19.47
CA SER A 94 1.59 -9.16 -19.97
C SER A 94 1.59 -8.58 -21.38
N SER A 95 2.47 -7.62 -21.68
CA SER A 95 2.62 -7.06 -23.03
C SER A 95 3.07 -8.11 -24.03
N TRP A 96 4.00 -9.00 -23.66
CA TRP A 96 4.43 -10.09 -24.52
C TRP A 96 3.30 -11.11 -24.79
N LEU A 97 2.49 -11.40 -23.78
CA LEU A 97 1.38 -12.35 -23.88
C LEU A 97 0.22 -11.80 -24.73
N PHE A 98 -0.24 -10.57 -24.44
CA PHE A 98 -1.45 -10.01 -25.03
C PHE A 98 -1.21 -9.16 -26.29
N ASN A 99 -0.01 -8.65 -26.52
CA ASN A 99 0.26 -7.72 -27.62
C ASN A 99 0.95 -8.39 -28.82
N ARG A 100 0.31 -9.40 -29.40
CA ARG A 100 0.75 -10.07 -30.64
C ARG A 100 0.31 -9.27 -31.87
N ARG A 101 1.06 -8.23 -32.22
CA ARG A 101 0.81 -7.40 -33.41
C ARG A 101 1.82 -7.65 -34.52
N ARG A 102 1.45 -7.31 -35.75
CA ARG A 102 2.36 -7.26 -36.90
C ARG A 102 3.50 -6.27 -36.62
N PRO A 103 4.72 -6.49 -37.14
CA PRO A 103 5.87 -5.61 -36.90
C PRO A 103 5.61 -4.13 -37.20
N VAL A 104 4.88 -3.84 -38.29
CA VAL A 104 4.51 -2.47 -38.71
C VAL A 104 3.71 -1.73 -37.62
N ASP A 105 2.77 -2.42 -36.99
CA ASP A 105 1.94 -1.87 -35.91
C ASP A 105 2.72 -1.76 -34.59
N GLN A 106 3.75 -2.59 -34.39
CA GLN A 106 4.62 -2.51 -33.21
C GLN A 106 5.44 -1.22 -33.19
N TYR A 107 5.97 -0.78 -34.34
CA TYR A 107 6.69 0.50 -34.43
C TYR A 107 5.82 1.67 -33.98
N LYS A 108 4.60 1.79 -34.54
CA LYS A 108 3.64 2.85 -34.19
C LYS A 108 3.17 2.78 -32.74
N ASN A 109 3.07 1.57 -32.17
CA ASN A 109 2.65 1.39 -30.79
C ASN A 109 3.74 1.74 -29.76
N ASN A 110 5.00 1.59 -30.15
CA ASN A 110 6.16 1.92 -29.33
C ASN A 110 6.74 3.30 -29.62
N ALA A 111 6.17 4.06 -30.56
CA ALA A 111 6.46 5.48 -30.71
C ALA A 111 5.95 6.29 -29.50
N TYR A 112 6.58 7.43 -29.24
CA TYR A 112 6.14 8.34 -28.20
C TYR A 112 4.71 8.84 -28.42
N ARG A 113 3.94 8.97 -27.33
CA ARG A 113 2.59 9.55 -27.34
C ARG A 113 2.45 10.64 -26.28
N PRO A 114 1.71 11.74 -26.55
CA PRO A 114 1.47 12.80 -25.57
C PRO A 114 0.84 12.31 -24.26
N ILE A 115 0.04 11.25 -24.30
CA ILE A 115 -0.59 10.65 -23.11
C ILE A 115 0.43 10.16 -22.07
N PHE A 116 1.68 9.88 -22.46
CA PHE A 116 2.75 9.50 -21.51
C PHE A 116 3.11 10.63 -20.55
N ARG A 117 2.66 11.86 -20.81
CA ARG A 117 2.81 13.00 -19.89
C ARG A 117 1.92 12.88 -18.65
N LEU A 118 0.84 12.10 -18.72
CA LEU A 118 -0.15 11.97 -17.63
C LEU A 118 0.49 11.58 -16.29
N LYS A 119 1.45 10.65 -16.29
CA LYS A 119 2.17 10.24 -15.07
C LYS A 119 2.89 11.40 -14.36
N TYR A 120 3.34 12.42 -15.07
CA TYR A 120 4.01 13.58 -14.46
C TYR A 120 3.00 14.50 -13.79
N TYR A 121 1.81 14.68 -14.37
CA TYR A 121 0.72 15.40 -13.72
C TYR A 121 0.20 14.66 -12.49
N ILE A 122 0.09 13.32 -12.57
CA ILE A 122 -0.24 12.46 -11.42
C ILE A 122 0.81 12.62 -10.32
N LEU A 123 2.11 12.52 -10.66
CA LEU A 123 3.19 12.72 -9.69
C LEU A 123 3.11 14.11 -9.03
N ALA A 124 2.93 15.17 -9.81
CA ALA A 124 2.84 16.53 -9.29
C ALA A 124 1.65 16.67 -8.31
N GLY A 125 0.45 16.24 -8.71
CA GLY A 125 -0.73 16.29 -7.85
C GLY A 125 -0.56 15.49 -6.56
N LEU A 126 0.06 14.31 -6.64
CA LEU A 126 0.33 13.46 -5.48
C LEU A 126 1.38 14.06 -4.52
N LEU A 127 2.44 14.68 -5.03
CA LEU A 127 3.46 15.36 -4.20
C LEU A 127 2.89 16.60 -3.52
N ILE A 128 2.05 17.37 -4.24
CA ILE A 128 1.34 18.52 -3.66
C ILE A 128 0.45 18.05 -2.51
N LEU A 129 -0.32 16.98 -2.72
CA LEU A 129 -1.18 16.43 -1.67
C LEU A 129 -0.37 15.94 -0.46
N SER A 130 0.80 15.34 -0.70
CA SER A 130 1.77 14.96 0.33
C SER A 130 2.26 16.16 1.14
N ALA A 131 2.61 17.26 0.49
CA ALA A 131 3.08 18.49 1.14
C ALA A 131 2.02 19.14 2.04
N PHE A 132 0.74 18.80 1.86
CA PHE A 132 -0.38 19.27 2.69
C PHE A 132 -0.87 18.24 3.73
N GLY A 133 -0.10 17.20 4.03
CA GLY A 133 -0.42 16.24 5.10
C GLY A 133 -1.14 14.96 4.64
N ALA A 134 -1.59 14.89 3.39
CA ALA A 134 -2.37 13.75 2.89
C ALA A 134 -1.53 12.80 2.02
N LEU A 135 -0.98 11.74 2.62
CA LEU A 135 -0.14 10.78 1.90
C LEU A 135 -0.97 9.78 1.06
N GLN A 136 -1.39 10.15 -0.15
CA GLN A 136 -2.11 9.24 -1.07
C GLN A 136 -1.22 8.50 -2.07
N ILE A 137 0.09 8.77 -2.05
CA ILE A 137 1.07 8.19 -2.97
C ILE A 137 1.05 6.66 -3.01
N GLY A 138 0.83 6.03 -1.84
CA GLY A 138 0.73 4.57 -1.72
C GLY A 138 -0.38 3.92 -2.56
N LEU A 139 -1.40 4.67 -2.99
CA LEU A 139 -2.45 4.14 -3.86
C LEU A 139 -1.95 3.81 -5.27
N LEU A 140 -1.00 4.61 -5.78
CA LEU A 140 -0.45 4.52 -7.14
C LEU A 140 1.05 4.19 -7.17
N ASP A 141 1.69 4.01 -6.02
CA ASP A 141 3.03 3.42 -5.98
C ASP A 141 2.98 1.98 -6.53
N PRO A 142 3.83 1.63 -7.51
CA PRO A 142 3.75 0.33 -8.17
C PRO A 142 4.03 -0.86 -7.23
N ILE A 143 4.82 -0.66 -6.19
CA ILE A 143 5.18 -1.71 -5.23
C ILE A 143 4.03 -1.89 -4.25
N ALA A 144 3.55 -0.80 -3.64
CA ALA A 144 2.42 -0.83 -2.71
C ALA A 144 1.13 -1.33 -3.40
N LEU A 145 0.86 -0.88 -4.62
CA LEU A 145 -0.28 -1.35 -5.42
C LEU A 145 -0.20 -2.86 -5.65
N LEU A 146 0.97 -3.39 -6.01
CA LEU A 146 1.13 -4.81 -6.29
C LEU A 146 0.99 -5.63 -5.01
N THR A 147 1.68 -5.25 -3.92
CA THR A 147 1.55 -5.91 -2.61
C THR A 147 0.10 -5.93 -2.12
N ARG A 148 -0.61 -4.81 -2.26
CA ARG A 148 -2.03 -4.71 -1.91
C ARG A 148 -2.88 -5.65 -2.76
N SER A 149 -2.69 -5.65 -4.07
CA SER A 149 -3.49 -6.48 -4.98
C SER A 149 -3.25 -7.96 -4.74
N PHE A 150 -2.01 -8.36 -4.44
CA PHE A 150 -1.72 -9.73 -4.04
C PHE A 150 -2.42 -10.10 -2.73
N THR A 151 -2.31 -9.24 -1.72
CA THR A 151 -2.90 -9.47 -0.39
C THR A 151 -4.41 -9.61 -0.42
N VAL A 152 -5.08 -8.68 -1.11
CA VAL A 152 -6.53 -8.51 -1.05
C VAL A 152 -7.27 -9.34 -2.09
N SER A 153 -6.62 -9.70 -3.19
CA SER A 153 -7.26 -10.36 -4.33
C SER A 153 -6.65 -11.73 -4.64
N LEU A 154 -5.36 -11.77 -4.96
CA LEU A 154 -4.75 -12.98 -5.54
C LEU A 154 -4.58 -14.10 -4.51
N TYR A 155 -4.04 -13.80 -3.33
CA TYR A 155 -3.82 -14.84 -2.31
C TYR A 155 -5.13 -15.41 -1.75
N PRO A 156 -6.16 -14.62 -1.44
CA PRO A 156 -7.47 -15.17 -1.08
C PRO A 156 -8.03 -16.09 -2.17
N ALA A 157 -7.90 -15.73 -3.45
CA ALA A 157 -8.33 -16.58 -4.56
C ALA A 157 -7.54 -17.90 -4.65
N ILE A 158 -6.21 -17.86 -4.48
CA ILE A 158 -5.36 -19.06 -4.42
C ILE A 158 -5.74 -19.94 -3.21
N ASN A 159 -6.07 -19.32 -2.08
CA ASN A 159 -6.48 -20.02 -0.88
C ASN A 159 -7.78 -20.79 -1.06
N GLN A 160 -8.71 -20.30 -1.89
CA GLN A 160 -9.93 -21.04 -2.25
C GLN A 160 -9.64 -22.37 -2.96
N TRP A 161 -8.49 -22.50 -3.61
CA TRP A 161 -8.07 -23.75 -4.27
C TRP A 161 -7.33 -24.71 -3.34
N GLY A 162 -7.28 -24.43 -2.03
CA GLY A 162 -6.65 -25.30 -1.03
C GLY A 162 -5.13 -25.30 -1.03
N VAL A 163 -4.50 -24.41 -1.82
CA VAL A 163 -3.04 -24.27 -1.96
C VAL A 163 -2.52 -22.93 -1.41
N GLY A 164 -3.39 -22.16 -0.75
CA GLY A 164 -3.02 -20.86 -0.20
C GLY A 164 -2.39 -20.96 1.18
N PRO A 165 -1.77 -19.85 1.64
CA PRO A 165 -0.99 -19.86 2.88
C PRO A 165 -1.87 -19.64 4.14
N TYR A 166 -3.17 -19.39 3.99
CA TYR A 166 -4.05 -19.09 5.11
C TYR A 166 -4.74 -20.34 5.65
N LEU A 167 -4.73 -20.50 6.97
CA LEU A 167 -5.50 -21.57 7.67
C LEU A 167 -7.01 -21.45 7.43
N ASN A 168 -7.52 -20.22 7.39
CA ASN A 168 -8.93 -19.90 7.13
C ASN A 168 -9.01 -18.98 5.92
N GLN A 169 -10.09 -19.06 5.12
CA GLN A 169 -10.28 -18.17 3.97
C GLN A 169 -10.37 -16.70 4.43
N PRO A 170 -9.39 -15.84 4.09
CA PRO A 170 -9.47 -14.43 4.45
C PRO A 170 -10.48 -13.73 3.55
N ILE A 171 -11.20 -12.77 4.12
CA ILE A 171 -12.13 -11.90 3.41
C ILE A 171 -11.60 -10.48 3.52
N PHE A 172 -11.57 -9.75 2.42
CA PHE A 172 -11.17 -8.35 2.42
C PHE A 172 -12.24 -7.45 1.81
N LEU A 173 -12.67 -6.45 2.59
CA LEU A 173 -13.63 -5.46 2.11
C LEU A 173 -13.08 -4.71 0.90
N GLY A 174 -13.90 -4.54 -0.15
CA GLY A 174 -13.49 -3.90 -1.40
C GLY A 174 -12.48 -4.71 -2.23
N GLY A 175 -12.22 -5.98 -1.91
CA GLY A 175 -11.27 -6.78 -2.67
C GLY A 175 -11.64 -6.97 -4.14
N ALA A 176 -12.94 -7.08 -4.45
CA ALA A 176 -13.44 -7.12 -5.82
C ALA A 176 -13.05 -5.87 -6.65
N LEU A 177 -13.06 -4.68 -6.03
CA LEU A 177 -12.69 -3.43 -6.70
C LEU A 177 -11.19 -3.40 -7.05
N ILE A 178 -10.33 -3.82 -6.12
CA ILE A 178 -8.89 -3.93 -6.38
C ILE A 178 -8.58 -5.01 -7.42
N SER A 179 -9.28 -6.14 -7.37
CA SER A 179 -9.18 -7.20 -8.38
C SER A 179 -9.52 -6.66 -9.77
N ALA A 180 -10.65 -5.98 -9.91
CA ALA A 180 -11.08 -5.38 -11.17
C ALA A 180 -10.07 -4.36 -11.68
N LEU A 181 -9.56 -3.48 -10.81
CA LEU A 181 -8.53 -2.51 -11.16
C LEU A 181 -7.25 -3.19 -11.67
N LEU A 182 -6.75 -4.21 -10.97
CA LEU A 182 -5.55 -4.94 -11.39
C LEU A 182 -5.75 -5.60 -12.76
N ILE A 183 -6.89 -6.27 -12.96
CA ILE A 183 -7.23 -6.93 -14.23
C ILE A 183 -7.27 -5.91 -15.37
N VAL A 184 -7.95 -4.78 -15.18
CA VAL A 184 -8.02 -3.70 -16.18
C VAL A 184 -6.63 -3.17 -16.51
N LEU A 185 -5.77 -2.95 -15.52
CA LEU A 185 -4.39 -2.48 -15.74
C LEU A 185 -3.54 -3.50 -16.50
N ILE A 186 -3.69 -4.80 -16.20
CA ILE A 186 -2.99 -5.86 -16.92
C ILE A 186 -3.50 -5.94 -18.37
N LEU A 187 -4.82 -5.96 -18.58
CA LEU A 187 -5.42 -6.03 -19.92
C LEU A 187 -5.15 -4.78 -20.77
N ALA A 188 -4.96 -3.61 -20.14
CA ALA A 188 -4.60 -2.37 -20.85
C ALA A 188 -3.28 -2.49 -21.63
N ASN A 189 -2.41 -3.46 -21.28
CA ASN A 189 -1.20 -3.77 -22.06
C ASN A 189 -1.49 -4.23 -23.49
N ARG A 190 -2.73 -4.66 -23.79
CA ARG A 190 -3.19 -4.95 -25.15
C ARG A 190 -3.18 -3.71 -26.05
N PHE A 191 -3.43 -2.53 -25.49
CA PHE A 191 -3.55 -1.27 -26.23
C PHE A 191 -2.23 -0.53 -26.33
N ILE A 192 -1.49 -0.41 -25.23
CA ILE A 192 -0.17 0.22 -25.16
C ILE A 192 0.75 -0.70 -24.36
N THR A 193 1.91 -1.02 -24.92
CA THR A 193 2.93 -1.83 -24.23
C THR A 193 3.34 -1.16 -22.92
N ARG A 194 3.37 -1.93 -21.83
CA ARG A 194 3.64 -1.44 -20.46
C ARG A 194 2.79 -0.22 -20.10
N TYR A 195 1.47 -0.32 -20.29
CA TYR A 195 0.51 0.78 -20.12
C TYR A 195 0.73 1.53 -18.79
N TRP A 196 0.81 0.80 -17.67
CA TRP A 196 1.05 1.38 -16.35
C TRP A 196 2.33 2.23 -16.30
N CYS A 197 3.46 1.67 -16.72
CA CYS A 197 4.77 2.33 -16.62
C CYS A 197 4.92 3.55 -17.54
N ARG A 198 4.18 3.59 -18.65
CA ARG A 198 4.22 4.69 -19.63
C ARG A 198 3.23 5.80 -19.31
N VAL A 199 2.03 5.46 -18.81
CA VAL A 199 0.90 6.40 -18.70
C VAL A 199 0.62 6.83 -17.26
N LEU A 200 0.65 5.90 -16.28
CA LEU A 200 0.09 6.15 -14.95
C LEU A 200 1.11 6.19 -13.81
N CYS A 201 2.24 5.48 -13.93
CA CYS A 201 3.15 5.22 -12.81
C CYS A 201 3.88 6.49 -12.30
N PRO A 202 3.57 7.00 -11.09
CA PRO A 202 4.23 8.18 -10.52
C PRO A 202 5.68 7.89 -10.14
N LEU A 203 5.99 6.67 -9.65
CA LEU A 203 7.38 6.28 -9.37
C LEU A 203 8.22 6.31 -10.65
N GLY A 204 7.64 5.86 -11.75
CA GLY A 204 8.26 5.93 -13.06
C GLY A 204 8.53 7.36 -13.54
N ALA A 205 7.58 8.26 -13.28
CA ALA A 205 7.73 9.68 -13.57
C ALA A 205 8.88 10.29 -12.75
N LEU A 206 8.92 10.00 -11.45
CA LEU A 206 9.94 10.49 -10.52
C LEU A 206 11.35 10.05 -10.97
N LEU A 207 11.54 8.75 -11.20
CA LEU A 207 12.82 8.22 -11.68
C LEU A 207 13.18 8.78 -13.07
N GLY A 208 12.18 9.05 -13.91
CA GLY A 208 12.36 9.72 -15.20
C GLY A 208 12.92 11.13 -15.06
N VAL A 209 12.40 11.92 -14.11
CA VAL A 209 12.90 13.28 -13.80
C VAL A 209 14.33 13.21 -13.23
N MET A 210 14.59 12.27 -12.32
CA MET A 210 15.93 12.09 -11.74
C MET A 210 16.97 11.67 -12.79
N SER A 211 16.56 10.86 -13.79
CA SER A 211 17.45 10.38 -14.85
C SER A 211 17.80 11.41 -15.93
N LEU A 212 17.23 12.62 -15.90
CA LEU A 212 17.43 13.63 -16.95
C LEU A 212 18.90 13.99 -17.19
N ARG A 213 19.70 14.00 -16.11
CA ARG A 213 21.13 14.31 -16.16
C ARG A 213 22.03 13.09 -16.03
N ALA A 214 21.49 11.88 -16.18
CA ALA A 214 22.29 10.68 -16.05
C ALA A 214 23.46 10.66 -17.06
N PRO A 215 24.71 10.49 -16.61
CA PRO A 215 25.87 10.42 -17.49
C PRO A 215 25.79 9.21 -18.42
N PHE A 216 25.46 8.04 -17.87
CA PHE A 216 25.29 6.80 -18.63
C PHE A 216 23.88 6.72 -19.20
N ARG A 217 23.78 6.80 -20.52
CA ARG A 217 22.51 6.71 -21.24
C ARG A 217 22.70 6.09 -22.62
N ILE A 218 21.59 5.75 -23.25
CA ILE A 218 21.59 5.32 -24.65
C ILE A 218 21.90 6.52 -25.54
N ARG A 219 22.86 6.35 -26.45
CA ARG A 219 23.30 7.36 -27.40
C ARG A 219 23.32 6.77 -28.80
N ARG A 220 22.97 7.59 -29.79
CA ARG A 220 23.05 7.28 -31.21
C ARG A 220 24.30 7.95 -31.79
N ASP A 221 25.08 7.13 -32.48
CA ASP A 221 26.09 7.52 -33.45
C ASP A 221 25.38 7.93 -34.75
N VAL A 222 25.52 9.19 -35.14
CA VAL A 222 24.80 9.77 -36.29
C VAL A 222 25.35 9.20 -37.60
N ASP A 223 26.65 8.93 -37.66
CA ASP A 223 27.35 8.52 -38.87
C ASP A 223 26.99 7.08 -39.27
N LYS A 224 26.66 6.22 -38.29
CA LYS A 224 26.28 4.82 -38.52
C LYS A 224 24.79 4.58 -38.70
N CYS A 225 23.93 5.51 -38.29
CA CYS A 225 22.50 5.25 -38.20
C CYS A 225 21.76 5.59 -39.49
N THR A 226 21.15 4.59 -40.11
CA THR A 226 20.37 4.69 -41.36
C THR A 226 18.88 5.02 -41.17
N ASP A 227 18.46 5.43 -39.96
CA ASP A 227 17.06 5.73 -39.62
C ASP A 227 16.03 4.63 -39.99
N CYS A 228 16.47 3.37 -39.97
CA CYS A 228 15.65 2.22 -40.36
C CYS A 228 14.47 1.87 -39.40
N ASN A 229 14.27 2.63 -38.31
CA ASN A 229 13.21 2.44 -37.30
C ASN A 229 13.13 1.08 -36.57
N LYS A 230 14.04 0.13 -36.85
CA LYS A 230 14.03 -1.21 -36.23
C LYS A 230 14.13 -1.17 -34.70
N CYS A 231 14.87 -0.20 -34.15
CA CYS A 231 15.01 0.01 -32.71
C CYS A 231 13.67 0.35 -31.99
N LEU A 232 12.65 0.83 -32.72
CA LEU A 232 11.33 1.09 -32.15
C LEU A 232 10.52 -0.19 -31.89
N ALA A 233 10.77 -1.28 -32.64
CA ALA A 233 9.98 -2.51 -32.54
C ALA A 233 9.86 -3.02 -31.10
N ASN A 234 10.98 -3.00 -30.35
CA ASN A 234 11.02 -3.48 -28.97
C ASN A 234 11.37 -2.37 -27.96
N CYS A 235 11.16 -1.09 -28.31
CA CYS A 235 11.36 0.02 -27.41
C CYS A 235 10.30 0.00 -26.30
N GLN A 236 10.68 -0.49 -25.11
CA GLN A 236 9.76 -0.66 -23.98
C GLN A 236 9.37 0.67 -23.30
N GLY A 237 10.19 1.72 -23.46
CA GLY A 237 9.93 3.06 -22.91
C GLY A 237 9.11 3.98 -23.82
N GLY A 238 9.09 3.71 -25.13
CA GLY A 238 8.58 4.68 -26.10
C GLY A 238 9.35 6.00 -26.10
N CYS A 239 10.68 5.89 -25.95
CA CYS A 239 11.59 7.02 -25.84
C CYS A 239 12.24 7.45 -27.17
N ASP A 240 11.86 6.82 -28.29
CA ASP A 240 12.37 7.10 -29.64
C ASP A 240 13.91 7.21 -29.72
N PRO A 241 14.65 6.10 -29.54
CA PRO A 241 16.11 6.13 -29.38
C PRO A 241 16.90 6.56 -30.64
N HIS A 242 16.29 6.50 -31.83
CA HIS A 242 16.94 6.94 -33.07
C HIS A 242 16.72 8.43 -33.35
N ALA A 243 15.49 8.94 -33.25
CA ALA A 243 15.16 10.33 -33.57
C ALA A 243 15.42 11.27 -32.37
N GLU A 244 14.38 11.57 -31.60
CA GLU A 244 14.47 12.46 -30.45
C GLU A 244 14.53 11.67 -29.15
N HIS A 245 15.71 11.17 -28.77
CA HIS A 245 15.83 10.32 -27.58
C HIS A 245 15.34 11.04 -26.31
N ARG A 246 14.19 10.60 -25.79
CA ARG A 246 13.55 11.11 -24.57
C ARG A 246 14.06 10.36 -23.35
N VAL A 247 15.11 10.90 -22.73
CA VAL A 247 15.79 10.25 -21.59
C VAL A 247 14.82 9.93 -20.44
N SER A 248 13.88 10.82 -20.13
CA SER A 248 12.90 10.64 -19.06
C SER A 248 11.95 9.44 -19.26
N GLU A 249 11.79 8.99 -20.50
CA GLU A 249 10.95 7.87 -20.89
C GLU A 249 11.74 6.56 -21.04
N CYS A 250 13.06 6.65 -21.16
CA CYS A 250 13.92 5.50 -21.40
C CYS A 250 14.04 4.61 -20.17
N HIS A 251 13.52 3.38 -20.22
CA HIS A 251 13.62 2.40 -19.14
C HIS A 251 14.99 1.70 -19.04
N ALA A 252 16.02 2.18 -19.75
CA ALA A 252 17.34 1.54 -19.86
C ALA A 252 17.22 0.00 -19.99
N CYS A 253 16.47 -0.47 -20.99
CA CYS A 253 16.22 -1.89 -21.20
C CYS A 253 17.15 -2.55 -22.22
N MET A 254 17.97 -1.73 -22.91
CA MET A 254 18.98 -2.11 -23.91
C MET A 254 18.49 -2.92 -25.13
N ASN A 255 17.19 -3.20 -25.25
CA ASN A 255 16.62 -3.91 -26.41
C ASN A 255 17.03 -3.27 -27.76
N CYS A 256 17.05 -1.93 -27.82
CA CYS A 256 17.35 -1.19 -29.05
C CYS A 256 18.80 -1.34 -29.52
N ILE A 257 19.75 -1.61 -28.61
CA ILE A 257 21.15 -1.84 -28.94
C ILE A 257 21.27 -3.16 -29.71
N GLU A 258 20.61 -4.20 -29.22
CA GLU A 258 20.60 -5.52 -29.86
C GLU A 258 19.77 -5.57 -31.15
N ASP A 259 18.72 -4.75 -31.29
CA ASP A 259 17.91 -4.68 -32.52
C ASP A 259 18.57 -3.86 -33.63
N CYS A 260 19.68 -3.16 -33.35
CA CYS A 260 20.33 -2.26 -34.31
C CYS A 260 21.26 -3.04 -35.24
N PRO A 261 20.96 -3.15 -36.56
CA PRO A 261 21.82 -3.87 -37.49
C PRO A 261 23.17 -3.18 -37.72
N GLU A 262 23.19 -1.84 -37.67
CA GLU A 262 24.38 -1.02 -37.94
C GLU A 262 25.26 -0.80 -36.70
N GLY A 263 24.86 -1.31 -35.52
CA GLY A 263 25.58 -1.05 -34.27
C GLY A 263 25.65 0.43 -33.88
N ALA A 264 24.72 1.27 -34.38
CA ALA A 264 24.74 2.71 -34.19
C ALA A 264 24.28 3.18 -32.80
N LEU A 265 23.75 2.28 -31.96
CA LEU A 265 23.27 2.59 -30.61
C LEU A 265 24.21 1.97 -29.57
N HIS A 266 24.67 2.77 -28.62
CA HIS A 266 25.48 2.31 -27.49
C HIS A 266 24.99 2.89 -26.16
N TYR A 267 25.34 2.23 -25.05
CA TYR A 267 25.07 2.72 -23.70
C TYR A 267 26.38 3.14 -23.06
N GLY A 268 26.52 4.42 -22.70
CA GLY A 268 27.78 4.93 -22.19
C GLY A 268 27.83 6.45 -21.99
N LEU A 269 29.06 6.92 -21.75
CA LEU A 269 29.40 8.33 -21.67
C LEU A 269 29.29 9.02 -23.04
N PRO A 270 29.17 10.36 -23.08
CA PRO A 270 29.18 11.09 -24.34
C PRO A 270 30.51 10.87 -25.10
N GLU A 271 30.41 10.34 -26.31
CA GLU A 271 31.48 10.41 -27.31
C GLU A 271 31.28 11.62 -28.22
N SER A 272 32.36 12.04 -28.89
CA SER A 272 32.48 13.31 -29.63
C SER A 272 31.47 13.49 -30.77
N ARG A 273 30.78 12.43 -31.21
CA ARG A 273 29.78 12.44 -32.31
C ARG A 273 28.44 11.83 -31.91
N THR A 274 27.97 12.11 -30.70
CA THR A 274 26.66 11.61 -30.23
C THR A 274 25.53 12.62 -30.46
N SER A 275 24.40 12.15 -30.96
CA SER A 275 23.19 12.98 -31.13
C SER A 275 22.73 13.62 -29.82
N ALA A 276 22.26 14.86 -29.90
CA ALA A 276 21.74 15.59 -28.74
C ALA A 276 20.46 14.92 -28.24
N ALA A 277 20.48 14.48 -26.98
CA ALA A 277 19.26 14.06 -26.29
C ALA A 277 18.27 15.24 -26.26
N LYS A 278 16.98 15.01 -26.55
CA LYS A 278 16.01 16.09 -26.46
C LYS A 278 15.91 16.53 -25.00
N PRO A 279 16.16 17.82 -24.68
CA PRO A 279 15.99 18.31 -23.32
C PRO A 279 14.53 18.14 -22.90
N PHE A 280 14.31 17.88 -21.61
CA PHE A 280 12.96 17.90 -21.07
C PHE A 280 12.39 19.31 -21.26
N ASP A 281 11.36 19.41 -22.07
CA ASP A 281 10.81 20.69 -22.51
C ASP A 281 9.95 21.30 -21.38
N ILE A 282 10.60 22.06 -20.52
CA ILE A 282 10.00 22.90 -19.47
C ILE A 282 9.59 24.22 -20.11
N ASN A 283 8.49 24.20 -20.88
CA ASN A 283 7.92 25.42 -21.43
C ASN A 283 7.21 26.23 -20.32
N ARG A 284 7.31 27.56 -20.32
CA ARG A 284 6.58 28.46 -19.40
C ARG A 284 5.08 28.17 -19.37
N ARG A 285 4.49 27.85 -20.52
CA ARG A 285 3.08 27.43 -20.61
C ARG A 285 2.79 26.16 -19.81
N ARG A 286 3.73 25.22 -19.79
CA ARG A 286 3.59 23.95 -19.04
C ARG A 286 3.79 24.12 -17.55
N LEU A 287 4.70 25.00 -17.13
CA LEU A 287 4.78 25.44 -15.73
C LEU A 287 3.46 26.10 -15.31
N GLY A 288 2.88 26.94 -16.18
CA GLY A 288 1.55 27.51 -16.00
C GLY A 288 0.45 26.45 -15.88
N GLU A 289 0.43 25.43 -16.73
CA GLU A 289 -0.54 24.32 -16.65
C GLU A 289 -0.42 23.54 -15.35
N VAL A 290 0.80 23.19 -14.92
CA VAL A 290 1.03 22.50 -13.65
C VAL A 290 0.62 23.41 -12.48
N ALA A 291 0.96 24.70 -12.51
CA ALA A 291 0.57 25.66 -11.49
C ALA A 291 -0.94 25.85 -11.42
N VAL A 292 -1.63 26.02 -12.55
CA VAL A 292 -3.09 26.15 -12.62
C VAL A 292 -3.77 24.87 -12.17
N ALA A 293 -3.31 23.70 -12.62
CA ALA A 293 -3.79 22.42 -12.11
C ALA A 293 -3.61 22.36 -10.59
N SER A 294 -2.44 22.76 -10.07
CA SER A 294 -2.19 22.81 -8.63
C SER A 294 -3.14 23.76 -7.91
N VAL A 295 -3.40 24.95 -8.45
CA VAL A 295 -4.31 25.96 -7.89
C VAL A 295 -5.78 25.54 -7.95
N VAL A 296 -6.20 24.77 -8.96
CA VAL A 296 -7.58 24.26 -9.09
C VAL A 296 -7.80 23.00 -8.26
N PHE A 297 -6.83 22.08 -8.28
CA PHE A 297 -6.87 20.88 -7.44
C PHE A 297 -6.70 21.23 -5.96
N TYR A 298 -6.01 22.33 -5.61
CA TYR A 298 -5.79 22.76 -4.23
C TYR A 298 -7.09 22.98 -3.42
N PRO A 299 -8.06 23.82 -3.80
CA PRO A 299 -9.28 24.03 -3.03
C PRO A 299 -10.20 22.80 -3.02
N MET A 300 -10.27 22.05 -4.14
CA MET A 300 -11.05 20.80 -4.20
C MET A 300 -10.49 19.74 -3.24
N LEU A 301 -9.17 19.57 -3.24
CA LEU A 301 -8.51 18.59 -2.37
C LEU A 301 -8.46 19.06 -0.92
N LYS A 302 -8.24 20.36 -0.66
CA LYS A 302 -8.33 20.93 0.68
C LYS A 302 -9.72 20.79 1.27
N SER A 303 -10.79 20.91 0.49
CA SER A 303 -12.15 20.61 0.94
C SER A 303 -12.33 19.13 1.34
N ALA A 304 -11.68 18.21 0.63
CA ALA A 304 -11.71 16.78 0.94
C ALA A 304 -10.82 16.40 2.15
N VAL A 305 -9.70 17.11 2.33
CA VAL A 305 -8.70 16.93 3.41
C VAL A 305 -9.17 17.63 4.70
N SER A 306 -9.69 18.85 4.61
CA SER A 306 -10.23 19.63 5.75
C SER A 306 -11.56 19.11 6.30
N ALA A 307 -12.14 18.06 5.70
CA ALA A 307 -13.16 17.25 6.36
C ALA A 307 -12.57 16.39 7.51
N SER A 308 -11.26 16.51 7.77
CA SER A 308 -10.60 15.98 8.96
C SER A 308 -11.18 16.59 10.25
N THR A 309 -11.27 15.76 11.30
CA THR A 309 -11.74 16.03 12.68
C THR A 309 -13.24 15.89 12.99
N LYS A 310 -13.90 14.83 12.49
CA LYS A 310 -14.82 14.11 13.39
C LYS A 310 -14.13 12.84 13.87
N PRO A 311 -14.06 12.58 15.19
CA PRO A 311 -13.63 11.27 15.66
C PRO A 311 -14.56 10.24 15.05
N GLN A 312 -14.08 9.49 14.07
CA GLN A 312 -14.81 8.32 13.62
C GLN A 312 -14.73 7.33 14.79
N HIS A 313 -15.81 7.28 15.55
CA HIS A 313 -16.07 6.35 16.64
C HIS A 313 -15.81 4.87 16.25
N GLN A 314 -15.74 4.58 14.94
CA GLN A 314 -15.49 3.26 14.35
C GLN A 314 -14.06 3.04 13.80
N THR A 315 -13.19 4.05 13.76
CA THR A 315 -11.80 3.86 13.28
C THR A 315 -10.90 3.35 14.38
N ILE A 316 -11.03 2.07 14.70
CA ILE A 316 -10.12 1.37 15.61
C ILE A 316 -8.89 0.95 14.81
N ARG A 317 -7.71 1.42 15.19
CA ARG A 317 -6.45 1.15 14.48
C ARG A 317 -5.71 -0.05 15.10
N PRO A 318 -4.81 -0.72 14.35
CA PRO A 318 -3.94 -1.76 14.89
C PRO A 318 -3.12 -1.28 16.11
N PRO A 319 -2.69 -2.19 17.00
CA PRO A 319 -1.82 -1.84 18.12
C PRO A 319 -0.49 -1.24 17.60
N GLY A 320 0.03 -0.25 18.33
CA GLY A 320 1.24 0.50 17.94
C GLY A 320 1.00 1.57 16.87
N SER A 321 -0.23 1.81 16.43
CA SER A 321 -0.51 2.90 15.48
C SER A 321 -0.28 4.27 16.11
N LEU A 322 0.37 5.16 15.36
CA LEU A 322 0.56 6.57 15.72
C LEU A 322 -0.79 7.31 15.88
N PRO A 323 -0.78 8.53 16.46
CA PRO A 323 -1.93 9.43 16.39
C PRO A 323 -2.46 9.58 14.96
N GLU A 324 -3.77 9.78 14.79
CA GLU A 324 -4.44 9.65 13.48
C GLU A 324 -3.80 10.49 12.36
N GLU A 325 -3.43 11.73 12.64
CA GLU A 325 -2.79 12.62 11.66
C GLU A 325 -1.41 12.09 11.23
N GLU A 326 -0.56 11.75 12.20
CA GLU A 326 0.77 11.17 11.93
C GLU A 326 0.70 9.80 11.25
N PHE A 327 -0.30 9.00 11.61
CA PHE A 327 -0.56 7.72 10.99
C PHE A 327 -0.93 7.89 9.51
N ASN A 328 -1.85 8.80 9.20
CA ASN A 328 -2.26 9.09 7.83
C ASN A 328 -1.13 9.75 7.02
N ALA A 329 -0.25 10.49 7.67
CA ALA A 329 0.93 11.09 7.06
C ALA A 329 2.01 10.08 6.65
N ARG A 330 2.05 8.88 7.27
CA ARG A 330 3.07 7.84 7.04
C ARG A 330 2.54 6.59 6.34
N CYS A 331 1.25 6.28 6.45
CA CYS A 331 0.68 5.04 5.91
C CYS A 331 0.63 5.04 4.37
N ILE A 332 1.43 4.18 3.75
CA ILE A 332 1.46 3.98 2.29
C ILE A 332 0.42 2.96 1.77
N LYS A 333 -0.57 2.57 2.58
CA LYS A 333 -1.74 1.78 2.12
C LYS A 333 -1.37 0.48 1.37
N CYS A 334 -0.25 -0.14 1.75
CA CYS A 334 0.32 -1.33 1.10
C CYS A 334 -0.37 -2.65 1.47
N ALA A 335 -1.24 -2.65 2.48
CA ALA A 335 -1.92 -3.81 3.06
C ALA A 335 -1.01 -4.89 3.70
N ALA A 336 0.29 -4.64 3.89
CA ALA A 336 1.21 -5.61 4.51
C ALA A 336 0.77 -6.02 5.93
N CYS A 337 0.28 -5.07 6.74
CA CYS A 337 -0.27 -5.35 8.07
C CYS A 337 -1.57 -6.18 8.03
N MET A 338 -2.39 -6.02 7.00
CA MET A 338 -3.61 -6.81 6.82
C MET A 338 -3.27 -8.24 6.43
N ARG A 339 -2.22 -8.42 5.61
CA ARG A 339 -1.74 -9.74 5.17
C ARG A 339 -1.30 -10.61 6.34
N VAL A 340 -0.54 -10.03 7.26
CA VAL A 340 0.02 -10.74 8.43
C VAL A 340 -0.97 -10.90 9.58
N CYS A 341 -2.21 -10.44 9.44
CA CYS A 341 -3.21 -10.53 10.50
C CYS A 341 -3.78 -11.95 10.58
N PRO A 342 -3.51 -12.73 11.65
CA PRO A 342 -3.93 -14.14 11.72
C PRO A 342 -5.45 -14.32 11.84
N THR A 343 -6.14 -13.34 12.41
CA THR A 343 -7.59 -13.35 12.63
C THR A 343 -8.36 -12.63 11.52
N ASN A 344 -7.67 -12.06 10.52
CA ASN A 344 -8.26 -11.25 9.45
C ASN A 344 -9.11 -10.05 9.95
N VAL A 345 -8.92 -9.59 11.21
CA VAL A 345 -9.64 -8.43 11.76
C VAL A 345 -9.26 -7.13 11.06
N LEU A 346 -8.04 -7.03 10.53
CA LEU A 346 -7.55 -5.84 9.86
C LEU A 346 -8.07 -5.77 8.42
N GLN A 347 -8.89 -4.76 8.17
CA GLN A 347 -9.59 -4.54 6.92
C GLN A 347 -9.30 -3.14 6.38
N PRO A 348 -9.40 -2.93 5.06
CA PRO A 348 -9.29 -1.59 4.50
C PRO A 348 -10.51 -0.76 4.91
N ALA A 349 -10.28 0.47 5.36
CA ALA A 349 -11.32 1.38 5.80
C ALA A 349 -12.28 1.81 4.68
N LEU A 350 -11.96 1.55 3.41
CA LEU A 350 -12.63 2.16 2.25
C LEU A 350 -12.72 3.67 2.48
N LEU A 351 -13.92 4.24 2.62
CA LEU A 351 -14.17 5.66 2.94
C LEU A 351 -14.50 5.92 4.42
N GLY A 352 -14.53 4.88 5.25
CA GLY A 352 -14.91 4.96 6.67
C GLY A 352 -13.97 5.77 7.55
N ALA A 353 -12.74 6.03 7.11
CA ALA A 353 -11.76 6.88 7.81
C ALA A 353 -11.55 8.23 7.09
N GLY A 354 -12.53 8.68 6.32
CA GLY A 354 -12.40 9.87 5.46
C GLY A 354 -11.48 9.64 4.26
N PHE A 355 -11.21 10.71 3.52
CA PHE A 355 -10.39 10.66 2.30
C PHE A 355 -8.90 10.38 2.61
N GLU A 356 -8.37 10.98 3.68
CA GLU A 356 -6.98 10.74 4.12
C GLU A 356 -6.75 9.27 4.52
N GLY A 357 -7.72 8.71 5.24
CA GLY A 357 -7.75 7.32 5.66
C GLY A 357 -8.19 6.33 4.59
N LEU A 358 -8.32 6.74 3.32
CA LEU A 358 -8.73 5.83 2.24
C LEU A 358 -7.84 4.58 2.20
N TRP A 359 -8.45 3.40 2.30
CA TRP A 359 -7.74 2.12 2.27
C TRP A 359 -6.74 1.86 3.41
N THR A 360 -6.77 2.66 4.47
CA THR A 360 -5.96 2.42 5.67
C THR A 360 -6.52 1.26 6.50
N PRO A 361 -5.70 0.55 7.31
CA PRO A 361 -6.16 -0.56 8.13
C PRO A 361 -7.03 -0.10 9.31
N ILE A 362 -8.19 -0.72 9.45
CA ILE A 362 -9.08 -0.62 10.62
C ILE A 362 -9.46 -2.01 11.11
N LEU A 363 -9.81 -2.12 12.39
CA LEU A 363 -10.37 -3.35 12.94
C LEU A 363 -11.86 -3.45 12.60
N VAL A 364 -12.26 -4.56 12.00
CA VAL A 364 -13.68 -4.90 11.76
C VAL A 364 -14.01 -6.15 12.57
N ASN A 365 -14.56 -5.93 13.75
CA ASN A 365 -14.74 -6.98 14.75
C ASN A 365 -15.79 -8.04 14.36
N LYS A 366 -16.64 -7.74 13.36
CA LYS A 366 -17.54 -8.74 12.77
C LYS A 366 -16.79 -9.83 12.00
N ILE A 367 -15.60 -9.54 11.47
CA ILE A 367 -14.78 -10.50 10.69
C ILE A 367 -13.82 -11.26 11.61
N GLY A 368 -13.16 -10.58 12.56
CA GLY A 368 -12.22 -11.20 13.48
C GLY A 368 -12.00 -10.36 14.74
N TRP A 369 -10.94 -10.63 15.49
CA TRP A 369 -10.55 -9.84 16.67
C TRP A 369 -9.04 -9.61 16.71
N CYS A 370 -8.56 -8.64 17.47
CA CYS A 370 -7.13 -8.45 17.70
C CYS A 370 -6.64 -9.48 18.72
N GLU A 371 -5.79 -10.41 18.28
CA GLU A 371 -5.23 -11.45 19.16
C GLU A 371 -4.33 -10.85 20.24
N HIS A 372 -4.49 -11.26 21.51
CA HIS A 372 -3.94 -10.54 22.66
C HIS A 372 -2.42 -10.44 22.62
N HIS A 373 -1.74 -11.55 22.33
CA HIS A 373 -0.27 -11.64 22.30
C HIS A 373 0.37 -11.44 20.91
N CYS A 374 -0.36 -10.90 19.93
CA CYS A 374 0.14 -10.71 18.56
C CYS A 374 0.59 -9.27 18.26
N VAL A 375 1.81 -9.08 17.74
CA VAL A 375 2.39 -7.76 17.37
C VAL A 375 2.84 -7.66 15.90
N LEU A 376 2.42 -8.63 15.07
CA LEU A 376 2.93 -8.79 13.69
C LEU A 376 2.66 -7.57 12.78
N CYS A 377 1.58 -6.83 13.00
CA CYS A 377 1.24 -5.65 12.19
C CYS A 377 2.29 -4.53 12.26
N GLY A 378 2.96 -4.35 13.41
CA GLY A 378 4.05 -3.40 13.58
C GLY A 378 5.34 -3.87 12.92
N GLN A 379 5.59 -5.18 12.93
CA GLN A 379 6.76 -5.79 12.25
C GLN A 379 6.64 -5.68 10.72
N ALA A 380 5.43 -5.83 10.18
CA ALA A 380 5.16 -5.73 8.75
C ALA A 380 5.13 -4.28 8.20
N CYS A 381 5.15 -3.25 9.06
CA CYS A 381 5.00 -1.87 8.62
C CYS A 381 6.33 -1.27 8.11
N PRO A 382 6.46 -0.93 6.82
CA PRO A 382 7.73 -0.42 6.25
C PRO A 382 7.98 1.07 6.51
N THR A 383 6.98 1.78 7.03
CA THR A 383 7.00 3.26 7.17
C THR A 383 6.99 3.71 8.63
N GLY A 384 6.88 2.77 9.57
CA GLY A 384 6.68 3.10 10.98
C GLY A 384 5.37 3.82 11.29
N ALA A 385 4.37 3.78 10.40
CA ALA A 385 3.01 4.25 10.71
C ALA A 385 2.38 3.42 11.85
N ILE A 386 2.73 2.13 11.90
CA ILE A 386 2.51 1.24 13.04
C ILE A 386 3.88 0.95 13.62
N GLN A 387 4.10 1.35 14.86
CA GLN A 387 5.36 1.17 15.58
C GLN A 387 5.60 -0.32 15.89
N ARG A 388 6.87 -0.70 15.90
CA ARG A 388 7.30 -2.02 16.38
C ARG A 388 7.23 -2.01 17.90
N ILE A 389 6.18 -2.64 18.44
CA ILE A 389 5.98 -2.83 19.88
C ILE A 389 6.30 -4.27 20.28
N SER A 390 6.71 -4.46 21.54
CA SER A 390 6.88 -5.81 22.10
C SER A 390 5.53 -6.40 22.55
N VAL A 391 5.47 -7.72 22.75
CA VAL A 391 4.27 -8.36 23.31
C VAL A 391 4.01 -7.87 24.74
N GLN A 392 5.09 -7.67 25.51
CA GLN A 392 5.03 -7.14 26.88
C GLN A 392 4.42 -5.73 26.89
N GLU A 393 4.85 -4.86 25.97
CA GLU A 393 4.28 -3.52 25.81
C GLU A 393 2.80 -3.56 25.44
N LYS A 394 2.43 -4.43 24.49
CA LYS A 394 1.05 -4.59 24.06
C LYS A 394 0.14 -5.00 25.23
N VAL A 395 0.57 -5.96 26.04
CA VAL A 395 -0.21 -6.54 27.14
C VAL A 395 -0.11 -5.71 28.43
N GLY A 396 0.90 -4.86 28.56
CA GLY A 396 1.16 -4.11 29.80
C GLY A 396 1.88 -4.95 30.85
N GLU A 397 2.78 -5.84 30.43
CA GLU A 397 3.68 -6.58 31.31
C GLU A 397 4.99 -5.81 31.51
N LYS A 398 5.63 -5.99 32.67
CA LYS A 398 6.90 -5.32 33.03
C LYS A 398 7.93 -5.47 31.89
N PRO A 399 8.62 -4.39 31.48
CA PRO A 399 8.75 -3.09 32.15
C PRO A 399 7.59 -2.10 31.91
N PHE A 400 6.59 -2.46 31.11
CA PHE A 400 5.44 -1.61 30.83
C PHE A 400 4.34 -1.84 31.87
N GLU A 401 3.71 -0.77 32.35
CA GLU A 401 2.66 -0.87 33.39
C GLU A 401 1.24 -0.92 32.82
N LYS A 402 1.04 -0.43 31.60
CA LYS A 402 -0.28 -0.27 30.99
C LYS A 402 -0.33 -0.91 29.61
N PRO A 403 -1.39 -1.68 29.29
CA PRO A 403 -1.57 -2.23 27.95
C PRO A 403 -1.79 -1.15 26.90
N VAL A 404 -1.45 -1.49 25.66
CA VAL A 404 -1.87 -0.70 24.49
C VAL A 404 -3.36 -0.91 24.28
N LYS A 405 -4.15 0.11 24.61
CA LYS A 405 -5.61 0.10 24.48
C LYS A 405 -6.01 0.59 23.10
N LEU A 406 -6.78 -0.23 22.39
CA LEU A 406 -7.28 0.08 21.04
C LEU A 406 -8.64 0.80 21.07
N GLY A 407 -9.36 0.68 22.17
CA GLY A 407 -10.72 1.18 22.32
C GLY A 407 -11.42 0.58 23.54
N THR A 408 -12.74 0.78 23.63
CA THR A 408 -13.56 0.28 24.73
C THR A 408 -14.83 -0.39 24.22
N ALA A 409 -15.24 -1.47 24.87
CA ALA A 409 -16.49 -2.18 24.60
C ALA A 409 -17.69 -1.53 25.32
N PHE A 410 -18.83 -1.46 24.64
CA PHE A 410 -20.10 -0.95 25.15
C PHE A 410 -21.23 -1.94 24.86
N PHE A 411 -22.13 -2.11 25.83
CA PHE A 411 -23.30 -2.98 25.68
C PHE A 411 -24.53 -2.20 25.23
N ASP A 412 -25.23 -2.75 24.26
CA ASP A 412 -26.59 -2.36 23.88
C ASP A 412 -27.57 -3.25 24.64
N HIS A 413 -28.19 -2.69 25.70
CA HIS A 413 -29.11 -3.43 26.56
C HIS A 413 -30.36 -3.90 25.80
N GLY A 414 -30.76 -3.22 24.72
CA GLY A 414 -31.91 -3.62 23.90
C GLY A 414 -31.66 -4.89 23.08
N ARG A 415 -30.39 -5.22 22.82
CA ARG A 415 -29.97 -6.40 22.04
C ARG A 415 -29.36 -7.51 22.89
N CYS A 416 -28.82 -7.18 24.05
CA CYS A 416 -28.16 -8.14 24.92
C CYS A 416 -29.17 -9.14 25.50
N LEU A 417 -28.95 -10.45 25.26
CA LEU A 417 -29.92 -11.50 25.62
C LEU A 417 -30.28 -11.51 27.12
N PRO A 418 -29.33 -11.37 28.07
CA PRO A 418 -29.66 -11.29 29.50
C PRO A 418 -30.43 -10.02 29.90
N TRP A 419 -30.31 -8.94 29.13
CA TRP A 419 -30.99 -7.66 29.42
C TRP A 419 -32.37 -7.57 28.77
N SER A 420 -32.48 -7.96 27.50
CA SER A 420 -33.69 -7.77 26.68
C SER A 420 -34.61 -8.99 26.69
N MET A 421 -34.05 -10.20 26.64
CA MET A 421 -34.82 -11.44 26.42
C MET A 421 -34.91 -12.34 27.65
N HIS A 422 -34.31 -11.94 28.78
CA HIS A 422 -34.23 -12.77 29.99
C HIS A 422 -33.62 -14.16 29.73
N THR A 423 -32.63 -14.24 28.81
CA THR A 423 -31.94 -15.47 28.44
C THR A 423 -30.50 -15.46 28.96
N GLU A 424 -30.05 -16.55 29.57
CA GLU A 424 -28.68 -16.65 30.09
C GLU A 424 -27.66 -16.66 28.94
N CYS A 425 -26.63 -15.84 29.05
CA CYS A 425 -25.52 -15.79 28.10
C CYS A 425 -24.26 -15.33 28.84
N VAL A 426 -23.21 -16.15 28.81
CA VAL A 426 -21.93 -15.87 29.50
C VAL A 426 -20.74 -15.63 28.56
N VAL A 427 -20.98 -15.72 27.25
CA VAL A 427 -19.94 -15.77 26.21
C VAL A 427 -18.90 -14.66 26.33
N CYS A 428 -19.33 -13.41 26.55
CA CYS A 428 -18.43 -12.27 26.53
C CYS A 428 -17.38 -12.28 27.66
N GLU A 429 -17.74 -12.77 28.85
CA GLU A 429 -16.78 -12.99 29.95
C GLU A 429 -15.85 -14.16 29.63
N GLU A 430 -16.38 -15.28 29.11
CA GLU A 430 -15.58 -16.47 28.81
C GLU A 430 -14.46 -16.18 27.82
N VAL A 431 -14.74 -15.39 26.78
CA VAL A 431 -13.76 -15.05 25.74
C VAL A 431 -12.87 -13.85 26.08
N CYS A 432 -13.10 -13.17 27.21
CA CYS A 432 -12.31 -12.00 27.57
C CYS A 432 -10.87 -12.41 27.94
N PRO A 433 -9.83 -11.94 27.20
CA PRO A 433 -8.46 -12.42 27.37
C PRO A 433 -7.70 -11.73 28.52
N THR A 434 -8.25 -10.64 29.09
CA THR A 434 -7.54 -9.86 30.11
C THR A 434 -7.58 -10.56 31.46
N THR A 435 -6.53 -10.37 32.25
CA THR A 435 -6.47 -10.85 33.65
C THR A 435 -6.11 -9.68 34.56
N PRO A 436 -7.03 -9.18 35.41
CA PRO A 436 -8.43 -9.60 35.57
C PRO A 436 -9.30 -9.32 34.32
N LYS A 437 -10.44 -10.04 34.21
CA LYS A 437 -11.36 -9.90 33.08
C LYS A 437 -12.00 -8.51 33.07
N ALA A 438 -12.03 -7.88 31.90
CA ALA A 438 -12.69 -6.58 31.71
C ALA A 438 -14.22 -6.68 31.75
N ILE A 439 -14.77 -7.88 31.54
CA ILE A 439 -16.21 -8.13 31.56
C ILE A 439 -16.51 -8.99 32.78
N TRP A 440 -17.50 -8.58 33.58
CA TRP A 440 -17.94 -9.30 34.77
C TRP A 440 -19.47 -9.30 34.84
N TYR A 441 -20.04 -10.21 35.62
CA TYR A 441 -21.50 -10.35 35.74
C TYR A 441 -22.03 -9.95 37.12
N LYS A 442 -23.19 -9.29 37.12
CA LYS A 442 -24.04 -9.14 38.31
C LYS A 442 -25.17 -10.17 38.25
N ARG A 443 -25.35 -10.92 39.34
CA ARG A 443 -26.49 -11.82 39.49
C ARG A 443 -27.73 -11.01 39.84
N VAL A 444 -28.81 -11.20 39.10
CA VAL A 444 -30.10 -10.54 39.30
C VAL A 444 -31.23 -11.56 39.23
N GLU A 445 -32.29 -11.31 39.99
CA GLU A 445 -33.53 -12.08 39.91
C GLU A 445 -34.58 -11.19 39.25
N LEU A 446 -35.17 -11.66 38.15
CA LEU A 446 -36.14 -10.91 37.37
C LEU A 446 -37.45 -11.68 37.33
N LEU A 447 -38.55 -10.97 37.57
CA LEU A 447 -39.91 -11.49 37.44
C LEU A 447 -40.34 -11.36 35.97
N LYS A 448 -40.58 -12.48 35.30
CA LYS A 448 -41.13 -12.49 33.95
C LYS A 448 -42.60 -12.10 33.97
N ARG A 449 -43.12 -11.72 32.80
CA ARG A 449 -44.54 -11.38 32.60
C ARG A 449 -45.49 -12.55 32.92
N ASP A 450 -44.99 -13.78 32.86
CA ASP A 450 -45.72 -15.01 33.22
C ASP A 450 -45.73 -15.31 34.73
N GLY A 451 -45.14 -14.44 35.56
CA GLY A 451 -45.02 -14.62 37.01
C GLY A 451 -43.87 -15.54 37.45
N SER A 452 -43.12 -16.13 36.51
CA SER A 452 -41.94 -16.93 36.85
C SER A 452 -40.75 -16.05 37.22
N VAL A 453 -39.97 -16.49 38.22
CA VAL A 453 -38.72 -15.81 38.62
C VAL A 453 -37.56 -16.48 37.90
N VAL A 454 -36.76 -15.68 37.19
CA VAL A 454 -35.55 -16.16 36.51
C VAL A 454 -34.33 -15.50 37.10
N LYS A 455 -33.35 -16.32 37.48
CA LYS A 455 -32.04 -15.86 37.93
C LYS A 455 -31.11 -15.73 36.73
N LEU A 456 -30.57 -14.53 36.52
CA LEU A 456 -29.77 -14.20 35.34
C LEU A 456 -28.46 -13.53 35.74
N LYS A 457 -27.46 -13.66 34.86
CA LYS A 457 -26.19 -12.96 34.94
C LYS A 457 -26.19 -11.84 33.90
N GLN A 458 -26.24 -10.59 34.36
CA GLN A 458 -26.19 -9.42 33.47
C GLN A 458 -24.76 -8.91 33.33
N PRO A 459 -24.23 -8.75 32.09
CA PRO A 459 -22.85 -8.33 31.87
C PRO A 459 -22.66 -6.83 32.15
N TYR A 460 -21.51 -6.51 32.74
CA TYR A 460 -21.00 -5.16 32.94
C TYR A 460 -19.55 -5.07 32.46
N MET A 461 -19.16 -3.87 32.02
CA MET A 461 -17.83 -3.57 31.52
C MET A 461 -17.03 -2.77 32.55
N ALA A 462 -15.80 -3.20 32.84
CA ALA A 462 -14.78 -2.42 33.53
C ALA A 462 -13.91 -1.70 32.48
N PRO A 463 -14.11 -0.40 32.23
CA PRO A 463 -13.45 0.30 31.12
C PRO A 463 -11.93 0.37 31.26
N ASP A 464 -11.41 0.38 32.49
CA ASP A 464 -9.96 0.48 32.76
C ASP A 464 -9.20 -0.81 32.43
N LEU A 465 -9.89 -1.96 32.42
CA LEU A 465 -9.31 -3.26 32.06
C LEU A 465 -9.52 -3.58 30.57
N CYS A 466 -10.49 -2.95 29.92
CA CYS A 466 -10.82 -3.22 28.52
C CYS A 466 -9.72 -2.72 27.58
N ILE A 467 -9.12 -3.63 26.79
CA ILE A 467 -8.09 -3.30 25.79
C ILE A 467 -8.65 -3.01 24.39
N GLY A 468 -9.96 -3.21 24.16
CA GLY A 468 -10.58 -2.95 22.86
C GLY A 468 -10.25 -3.99 21.78
N CYS A 469 -9.96 -5.24 22.13
CA CYS A 469 -9.54 -6.28 21.17
C CYS A 469 -10.64 -6.77 20.22
N GLY A 470 -11.92 -6.64 20.58
CA GLY A 470 -13.04 -6.96 19.69
C GLY A 470 -13.57 -8.39 19.78
N ILE A 471 -12.95 -9.27 20.57
CA ILE A 471 -13.35 -10.69 20.63
C ILE A 471 -14.78 -10.89 21.16
N CYS A 472 -15.21 -10.06 22.11
CA CYS A 472 -16.57 -10.11 22.65
C CYS A 472 -17.64 -9.72 21.61
N GLU A 473 -17.31 -8.77 20.72
CA GLU A 473 -18.18 -8.37 19.60
C GLU A 473 -18.23 -9.46 18.54
N ASN A 474 -17.08 -10.06 18.21
CA ASN A 474 -16.99 -11.15 17.23
C ASN A 474 -17.75 -12.42 17.63
N LYS A 475 -17.66 -12.79 18.92
CA LYS A 475 -18.27 -14.02 19.45
C LYS A 475 -19.69 -13.81 19.98
N CYS A 476 -20.26 -12.62 19.83
CA CYS A 476 -21.62 -12.35 20.25
C CYS A 476 -22.61 -13.23 19.45
N PRO A 477 -23.53 -13.97 20.11
CA PRO A 477 -24.48 -14.85 19.42
C PRO A 477 -25.61 -14.10 18.68
N VAL A 478 -25.63 -12.77 18.70
CA VAL A 478 -26.65 -11.95 18.04
C VAL A 478 -26.19 -11.63 16.60
N GLU A 479 -26.82 -12.23 15.59
CA GLU A 479 -26.32 -12.29 14.20
C GLU A 479 -26.44 -11.00 13.36
N ASP A 480 -27.19 -9.99 13.80
CA ASP A 480 -27.33 -8.69 13.12
C ASP A 480 -26.22 -7.70 13.56
N TYR A 481 -26.56 -6.78 14.48
CA TYR A 481 -25.58 -6.04 15.28
C TYR A 481 -25.39 -6.74 16.60
N ALA A 482 -24.13 -7.06 16.91
CA ALA A 482 -23.72 -7.60 18.19
C ALA A 482 -24.22 -6.73 19.35
N ALA A 483 -24.65 -7.38 20.42
CA ALA A 483 -25.08 -6.70 21.64
C ALA A 483 -23.95 -5.97 22.36
N VAL A 484 -22.68 -6.34 22.10
CA VAL A 484 -21.50 -5.64 22.59
C VAL A 484 -20.70 -5.15 21.39
N ARG A 485 -20.30 -3.88 21.41
CA ARG A 485 -19.59 -3.23 20.31
C ARG A 485 -18.39 -2.46 20.83
N ILE A 486 -17.30 -2.48 20.08
CA ILE A 486 -16.11 -1.72 20.43
C ILE A 486 -16.10 -0.41 19.66
N THR A 487 -15.68 0.65 20.34
CA THR A 487 -15.43 1.96 19.76
C THR A 487 -14.01 2.40 20.08
N SER A 488 -13.48 3.37 19.34
CA SER A 488 -12.14 3.92 19.55
C SER A 488 -11.98 4.72 20.85
N VAL A 489 -13.06 4.94 21.61
CA VAL A 489 -13.04 5.72 22.85
C VAL A 489 -12.12 5.09 23.89
N GLY A 490 -11.22 5.90 24.46
CA GLY A 490 -10.24 5.49 25.46
C GLY A 490 -9.00 4.80 24.89
N GLU A 491 -8.77 4.89 23.57
CA GLU A 491 -7.55 4.36 22.94
C GLU A 491 -6.27 5.10 23.41
N THR A 492 -5.15 4.39 23.46
CA THR A 492 -3.86 4.93 23.92
C THR A 492 -3.31 6.01 22.98
N ARG A 493 -3.61 5.92 21.66
CA ARG A 493 -3.03 6.80 20.64
C ARG A 493 -3.59 8.22 20.61
N SER A 494 -4.78 8.46 21.17
CA SER A 494 -5.49 9.73 21.07
C SER A 494 -5.75 10.34 22.44
N LYS A 495 -5.20 11.53 22.70
CA LYS A 495 -5.49 12.28 23.93
C LYS A 495 -6.89 12.90 23.95
N ALA A 496 -7.47 13.13 22.77
CA ALA A 496 -8.78 13.77 22.63
C ALA A 496 -9.94 12.77 22.73
N ASN A 497 -9.74 11.52 22.29
CA ASN A 497 -10.78 10.49 22.26
C ASN A 497 -10.84 9.71 23.59
N GLN A 498 -11.10 10.42 24.69
CA GLN A 498 -11.12 9.89 26.05
C GLN A 498 -12.50 9.98 26.70
N MET A 499 -12.76 9.17 27.73
CA MET A 499 -13.99 9.29 28.53
C MET A 499 -13.91 10.53 29.43
N LEU A 500 -14.78 11.51 29.19
CA LEU A 500 -14.71 12.84 29.83
C LEU A 500 -15.07 12.85 31.33
N LEU A 501 -15.62 11.76 31.87
CA LEU A 501 -16.08 11.65 33.25
C LEU A 501 -15.22 10.70 34.10
N LYS A 502 -13.90 10.72 33.93
CA LYS A 502 -13.01 10.21 34.99
C LYS A 502 -12.98 11.27 36.08
N GLY A 503 -13.77 11.07 37.14
CA GLY A 503 -13.74 11.93 38.32
C GLY A 503 -12.28 12.16 38.72
N LYS A 504 -11.91 13.43 38.96
CA LYS A 504 -10.71 13.74 39.72
C LYS A 504 -10.89 13.10 41.10
N SER A 505 -10.37 11.88 41.28
CA SER A 505 -10.11 11.31 42.59
C SER A 505 -8.68 11.66 42.98
#